data_AF-A0A0M2PQD8-F1
#
_entry.id   AF-A0A0M2PQD8-F1
#
_cell.length_a   1.000
_cell.length_b   1.000
_cell.length_c   1.000
_cell.angle_alpha   90.00
_cell.angle_beta   90.00
_cell.angle_gamma   90.00
#
_symmetry.space_group_name_H-M   'P 1'
#
loop_
_entity.id
_entity.type
_entity.pdbx_description
1 polymer ?
#
loop_
_entity_poly.entity_id
_entity_poly.type
_entity_poly.pdbx_seq_one_letter_code
_entity_poly.pdbx_strand_id
1 'polypeptide(L)'
;MSPSAAASDRPVSPTPALQPPNILLLVLDTQRADRLSCYGYGKATSPHLDAFAQDSTRFNHAIAPAQWTIPSHASMFTGSYPSEHQVLQSYSVLPESLPTLAERLQAGGYFTAGFCNNPLVGIINNGLRRGFYSFLNYSGLLTDRPNQAGSHPGWVGRYRQFFKRCLATVLSQVQDAFARSEWLLSLSLTPLMVPLWQTALSFKGNTAKSLGDAARLLVNRQIDRQTLDPQQPIFAFINLMGTHMPYHPPRRYVAQFAPHVLQDKTAQHYLRHFNSDVYGWLAPLAGALNPQQKATLDGMYDAEVAHQDEQLGQFFQTLKAGGVLDNTVVMICSDHGEHLGEKQFIGHSLSIYNELVQVPLIIRDPQGQLPPGSVVEETVSTRRLFHTALAAAGLATAAEQALSLVPVGRGTASTGAIDLEAIGLEAIGLEATSIGTNGVGINGVELEAANPEAQVASRDGAAAEGAVAVGAGSRSPATEIPAPLFDPVFSEAIPPQNVVNLLRKRQPQLIHDRACDQPRRAVWAGSHKLIETGNAATGIKTLELYDIHSDPTESLNLRDILPENVEVLQDCLLGFSSPYPESSPDGSAGTLGDRPSRAPGFDDPEVQQRLRDLGYLEE
;
A
#
# COMPACT_ATOMS: atom_id res chain seq x y z
N MET A 1 -58.74 28.91 43.06
CA MET A 1 -58.58 28.01 41.91
C MET A 1 -57.12 27.97 41.55
N SER A 2 -56.43 26.88 41.87
CA SER A 2 -55.12 26.51 41.32
C SER A 2 -55.00 24.99 41.38
N PRO A 3 -54.86 24.26 40.26
CA PRO A 3 -54.39 22.89 40.29
C PRO A 3 -52.91 22.84 39.95
N SER A 4 -52.14 22.22 40.85
CA SER A 4 -50.75 21.82 40.64
C SER A 4 -50.72 20.61 39.69
N ALA A 5 -50.10 20.76 38.52
CA ALA A 5 -49.87 19.66 37.59
C ALA A 5 -48.53 18.98 37.94
N ALA A 6 -48.61 17.75 38.44
CA ALA A 6 -47.45 16.88 38.61
C ALA A 6 -46.98 16.40 37.23
N ALA A 7 -45.75 16.72 36.85
CA ALA A 7 -45.09 16.17 35.68
C ALA A 7 -44.79 14.68 35.92
N SER A 8 -45.28 13.81 35.05
CA SER A 8 -44.99 12.38 35.09
C SER A 8 -43.57 12.13 34.59
N ASP A 9 -42.70 11.71 35.49
CA ASP A 9 -41.36 11.23 35.19
C ASP A 9 -41.48 9.82 34.60
N ARG A 10 -41.59 9.72 33.26
CA ARG A 10 -41.44 8.43 32.56
C ARG A 10 -39.96 8.25 32.24
N PRO A 11 -39.32 7.15 32.69
CA PRO A 11 -37.95 6.87 32.31
C PRO A 11 -37.87 6.76 30.79
N VAL A 12 -37.04 7.62 30.18
CA VAL A 12 -36.63 7.51 28.79
C VAL A 12 -36.02 6.12 28.63
N SER A 13 -36.64 5.28 27.81
CA SER A 13 -36.09 3.97 27.48
C SER A 13 -34.71 4.19 26.86
N PRO A 14 -33.66 3.45 27.28
CA PRO A 14 -32.34 3.59 26.68
C PRO A 14 -32.47 3.35 25.19
N THR A 15 -32.00 4.32 24.38
CA THR A 15 -31.82 4.15 22.95
C THR A 15 -31.07 2.84 22.74
N PRO A 16 -31.58 1.89 21.92
CA PRO A 16 -30.87 0.64 21.70
C PRO A 16 -29.46 0.98 21.21
N ALA A 17 -28.44 0.51 21.94
CA ALA A 17 -27.06 0.66 21.53
C ALA A 17 -26.95 0.10 20.10
N LEU A 18 -26.59 0.95 19.14
CA LEU A 18 -26.40 0.54 17.76
C LEU A 18 -25.40 -0.62 17.74
N GLN A 19 -25.81 -1.75 17.17
CA GLN A 19 -24.89 -2.88 17.03
C GLN A 19 -23.66 -2.42 16.21
N PRO A 20 -22.45 -2.84 16.60
CA PRO A 20 -21.25 -2.51 15.83
C PRO A 20 -21.39 -3.06 14.39
N PRO A 21 -20.91 -2.33 13.37
CA PRO A 21 -21.03 -2.76 11.98
C PRO A 21 -20.12 -3.95 11.72
N ASN A 22 -20.37 -4.67 10.63
CA ASN A 22 -19.32 -5.50 10.06
C ASN A 22 -18.21 -4.60 9.49
N ILE A 23 -17.00 -5.14 9.41
CA ILE A 23 -15.84 -4.47 8.81
C ILE A 23 -15.28 -5.38 7.71
N LEU A 24 -15.16 -4.84 6.51
CA LEU A 24 -14.53 -5.50 5.38
C LEU A 24 -13.29 -4.70 4.97
N LEU A 25 -12.11 -5.29 5.11
CA LEU A 25 -10.86 -4.78 4.58
C LEU A 25 -10.48 -5.58 3.33
N LEU A 26 -10.53 -4.93 2.17
CA LEU A 26 -10.21 -5.51 0.86
C LEU A 26 -8.90 -4.88 0.33
N VAL A 27 -7.86 -5.69 0.23
CA VAL A 27 -6.55 -5.29 -0.29
C VAL A 27 -6.38 -5.86 -1.71
N LEU A 28 -6.06 -4.97 -2.66
CA LEU A 28 -5.84 -5.27 -4.06
C LEU A 28 -4.34 -5.23 -4.35
N ASP A 29 -3.65 -6.35 -4.16
CA ASP A 29 -2.19 -6.45 -4.25
C ASP A 29 -1.63 -5.87 -5.55
N THR A 30 -0.63 -4.97 -5.45
CA THR A 30 0.00 -4.21 -6.55
C THR A 30 -0.90 -3.26 -7.35
N GLN A 31 -2.15 -3.01 -6.93
CA GLN A 31 -3.05 -2.13 -7.66
C GLN A 31 -2.59 -0.67 -7.58
N ARG A 32 -2.28 -0.09 -8.74
CA ARG A 32 -1.94 1.34 -8.84
C ARG A 32 -3.21 2.20 -8.88
N ALA A 33 -3.18 3.35 -8.19
CA ALA A 33 -4.27 4.32 -8.23
C ALA A 33 -4.42 4.94 -9.62
N ASP A 34 -3.30 5.33 -10.25
CA ASP A 34 -3.24 5.98 -11.56
C ASP A 34 -3.68 5.07 -12.74
N ARG A 35 -4.05 3.81 -12.45
CA ARG A 35 -4.61 2.85 -13.41
C ARG A 35 -6.10 2.55 -13.19
N LEU A 36 -6.76 3.29 -12.31
CA LEU A 36 -8.20 3.23 -12.07
C LEU A 36 -8.88 4.48 -12.66
N SER A 37 -10.00 4.31 -13.37
CA SER A 37 -10.73 5.43 -13.99
C SER A 37 -11.31 6.39 -12.95
N CYS A 38 -11.73 5.92 -11.77
CA CYS A 38 -12.14 6.77 -10.65
C CYS A 38 -11.02 7.63 -10.05
N TYR A 39 -9.76 7.39 -10.42
CA TYR A 39 -8.59 8.20 -10.08
C TYR A 39 -8.08 9.04 -11.26
N GLY A 40 -8.85 9.14 -12.34
CA GLY A 40 -8.52 9.97 -13.50
C GLY A 40 -7.78 9.24 -14.62
N TYR A 41 -7.64 7.90 -14.55
CA TYR A 41 -7.07 7.15 -15.67
C TYR A 41 -7.97 7.24 -16.92
N GLY A 42 -7.38 7.58 -18.06
CA GLY A 42 -8.13 7.87 -19.30
C GLY A 42 -8.82 6.66 -19.95
N LYS A 43 -8.56 5.44 -19.47
CA LYS A 43 -9.19 4.21 -19.95
C LYS A 43 -10.17 3.70 -18.91
N ALA A 44 -11.30 3.16 -19.35
CA ALA A 44 -12.32 2.55 -18.48
C ALA A 44 -11.87 1.16 -17.98
N THR A 45 -10.80 1.12 -17.20
CA THR A 45 -10.25 -0.10 -16.58
C THR A 45 -11.04 -0.50 -15.33
N SER A 46 -11.76 0.42 -14.68
CA SER A 46 -12.40 0.13 -13.38
C SER A 46 -13.86 0.59 -13.23
N PRO A 47 -14.76 0.39 -14.22
CA PRO A 47 -16.12 0.92 -14.15
C PRO A 47 -16.94 0.45 -12.93
N HIS A 48 -16.66 -0.72 -12.35
CA HIS A 48 -17.37 -1.19 -11.16
C HIS A 48 -16.88 -0.51 -9.87
N LEU A 49 -15.57 -0.30 -9.72
CA LEU A 49 -15.01 0.53 -8.66
C LEU A 49 -15.43 2.00 -8.82
N ASP A 50 -15.57 2.51 -10.05
CA ASP A 50 -16.09 3.86 -10.29
C ASP A 50 -17.52 4.00 -9.73
N ALA A 51 -18.38 3.02 -10.01
CA ALA A 51 -19.74 2.99 -9.47
C ALA A 51 -19.75 2.82 -7.93
N PHE A 52 -18.83 2.03 -7.38
CA PHE A 52 -18.70 1.86 -5.93
C PHE A 52 -18.22 3.15 -5.24
N ALA A 53 -17.28 3.87 -5.87
CA ALA A 53 -16.73 5.13 -5.37
C ALA A 53 -17.78 6.24 -5.28
N GLN A 54 -18.82 6.22 -6.11
CA GLN A 54 -19.93 7.19 -6.03
C GLN A 54 -20.72 7.11 -4.71
N ASP A 55 -20.76 5.93 -4.08
CA ASP A 55 -21.39 5.71 -2.76
C ASP A 55 -20.35 5.63 -1.63
N SER A 56 -19.14 6.14 -1.86
CA SER A 56 -18.01 6.03 -0.92
C SER A 56 -17.25 7.35 -0.80
N THR A 57 -16.38 7.47 0.18
CA THR A 57 -15.33 8.49 0.22
C THR A 57 -14.08 7.97 -0.47
N ARG A 58 -13.54 8.75 -1.41
CA ARG A 58 -12.29 8.44 -2.11
C ARG A 58 -11.16 9.32 -1.60
N PHE A 59 -10.00 8.74 -1.33
CA PHE A 59 -8.80 9.47 -0.92
C PHE A 59 -7.83 9.54 -2.10
N ASN A 60 -7.46 10.75 -2.55
CA ASN A 60 -6.60 10.94 -3.73
C ASN A 60 -5.12 10.64 -3.44
N HIS A 61 -4.68 10.91 -2.21
CA HIS A 61 -3.28 10.86 -1.82
C HIS A 61 -3.06 9.86 -0.66
N ALA A 62 -3.42 8.59 -0.89
CA ALA A 62 -3.14 7.52 0.08
C ALA A 62 -1.77 6.89 -0.17
N ILE A 63 -0.93 6.84 0.86
CA ILE A 63 0.46 6.39 0.80
C ILE A 63 0.61 5.06 1.55
N ALA A 64 1.13 4.06 0.86
CA ALA A 64 1.60 2.82 1.45
C ALA A 64 2.84 3.08 2.33
N PRO A 65 2.86 2.62 3.59
CA PRO A 65 4.00 2.77 4.50
C PRO A 65 5.28 2.09 4.01
N ALA A 66 5.17 1.14 3.07
CA ALA A 66 6.29 0.42 2.52
C ALA A 66 6.07 0.07 1.05
N GLN A 67 7.13 -0.41 0.41
CA GLN A 67 7.17 -0.65 -1.02
C GLN A 67 6.67 -2.03 -1.46
N TRP A 68 6.52 -2.98 -0.52
CA TRP A 68 6.19 -4.37 -0.84
C TRP A 68 5.32 -5.04 0.23
N THR A 69 4.71 -6.18 -0.14
CA THR A 69 3.61 -6.82 0.57
C THR A 69 3.77 -6.93 2.08
N ILE A 70 4.88 -7.50 2.57
CA ILE A 70 5.01 -7.89 3.98
C ILE A 70 5.00 -6.68 4.94
N PRO A 71 5.90 -5.69 4.80
CA PRO A 71 5.87 -4.52 5.68
C PRO A 71 4.58 -3.70 5.51
N SER A 72 4.03 -3.59 4.29
CA SER A 72 2.77 -2.87 4.07
C SER A 72 1.60 -3.53 4.83
N HIS A 73 1.49 -4.86 4.79
CA HIS A 73 0.47 -5.60 5.55
C HIS A 73 0.70 -5.51 7.05
N ALA A 74 1.95 -5.61 7.53
CA ALA A 74 2.28 -5.43 8.94
C ALA A 74 1.85 -4.05 9.44
N SER A 75 2.10 -3.00 8.65
CA SER A 75 1.66 -1.63 8.97
C SER A 75 0.13 -1.50 8.99
N MET A 76 -0.58 -2.04 8.00
CA MET A 76 -2.06 -2.04 7.98
C MET A 76 -2.67 -2.82 9.16
N PHE A 77 -2.01 -3.88 9.62
CA PHE A 77 -2.50 -4.72 10.71
C PHE A 77 -2.12 -4.24 12.10
N THR A 78 -1.21 -3.27 12.24
CA THR A 78 -0.78 -2.75 13.55
C THR A 78 -0.98 -1.25 13.72
N GLY A 79 -1.19 -0.52 12.63
CA GLY A 79 -1.24 0.95 12.65
C GLY A 79 0.13 1.63 12.72
N SER A 80 1.20 0.84 12.81
CA SER A 80 2.59 1.27 12.95
C SER A 80 3.33 1.38 11.62
N TYR A 81 4.44 2.09 11.61
CA TYR A 81 5.35 2.17 10.46
C TYR A 81 6.38 1.01 10.44
N PRO A 82 7.07 0.78 9.29
CA PRO A 82 8.06 -0.29 9.17
C PRO A 82 9.19 -0.27 10.20
N SER A 83 9.73 0.91 10.50
CA SER A 83 10.74 1.15 11.53
C SER A 83 10.25 0.88 12.95
N GLU A 84 8.94 0.85 13.21
CA GLU A 84 8.39 0.52 14.52
C GLU A 84 8.19 -0.99 14.66
N HIS A 85 7.59 -1.63 13.64
CA HIS A 85 7.23 -3.04 13.71
C HIS A 85 8.35 -4.00 13.30
N GLN A 86 9.39 -3.53 12.60
CA GLN A 86 10.59 -4.29 12.19
C GLN A 86 10.35 -5.53 11.30
N VAL A 87 9.10 -5.76 10.87
CA VAL A 87 8.74 -6.72 9.81
C VAL A 87 9.15 -6.23 8.43
N LEU A 88 10.45 -6.25 8.16
CA LEU A 88 11.05 -5.66 6.96
C LEU A 88 11.44 -6.68 5.88
N GLN A 89 11.51 -7.96 6.25
CA GLN A 89 12.05 -9.04 5.42
C GLN A 89 11.05 -10.20 5.34
N SER A 90 11.21 -11.08 4.34
CA SER A 90 10.27 -12.20 4.13
C SER A 90 10.24 -13.20 5.29
N TYR A 91 11.34 -13.30 6.02
CA TYR A 91 11.50 -14.14 7.19
C TYR A 91 11.15 -13.44 8.51
N SER A 92 10.89 -12.13 8.50
CA SER A 92 10.59 -11.37 9.72
C SER A 92 9.29 -11.84 10.35
N VAL A 93 9.23 -11.78 11.68
CA VAL A 93 8.03 -12.09 12.47
C VAL A 93 7.56 -10.82 13.16
N LEU A 94 6.25 -10.58 13.09
CA LEU A 94 5.62 -9.50 13.82
C LEU A 94 5.80 -9.72 15.33
N PRO A 95 6.38 -8.77 16.07
CA PRO A 95 6.54 -8.88 17.52
C PRO A 95 5.20 -9.15 18.22
N GLU A 96 5.20 -10.00 19.25
CA GLU A 96 3.99 -10.29 20.06
C GLU A 96 3.54 -9.07 20.88
N SER A 97 4.45 -8.13 21.16
CA SER A 97 4.14 -6.86 21.82
C SER A 97 3.23 -5.94 21.00
N LEU A 98 3.13 -6.16 19.68
CA LEU A 98 2.26 -5.41 18.79
C LEU A 98 0.98 -6.21 18.49
N PRO A 99 -0.15 -5.87 19.13
CA PRO A 99 -1.41 -6.54 18.85
C PRO A 99 -1.89 -6.21 17.44
N THR A 100 -2.32 -7.22 16.70
CA THR A 100 -2.88 -7.05 15.37
C THR A 100 -4.33 -6.54 15.42
N LEU A 101 -4.80 -5.98 14.30
CA LEU A 101 -6.18 -5.53 14.13
C LEU A 101 -7.17 -6.65 14.42
N ALA A 102 -6.89 -7.86 13.91
CA ALA A 102 -7.74 -9.02 14.12
C ALA A 102 -7.76 -9.43 15.61
N GLU A 103 -6.63 -9.39 16.32
CA GLU A 103 -6.61 -9.67 17.78
C GLU A 103 -7.46 -8.66 18.54
N ARG A 104 -7.33 -7.37 18.22
CA ARG A 104 -8.10 -6.28 18.84
C ARG A 104 -9.60 -6.42 18.56
N LEU A 105 -10.00 -6.71 17.32
CA LEU A 105 -11.40 -6.90 16.95
C LEU A 105 -11.98 -8.19 17.57
N GLN A 106 -11.23 -9.28 17.58
CA GLN A 106 -11.63 -10.54 18.21
C GLN A 106 -11.87 -10.36 19.71
N ALA A 107 -10.97 -9.64 20.41
CA ALA A 107 -11.16 -9.30 21.82
C ALA A 107 -12.41 -8.44 22.06
N GLY A 108 -12.80 -7.61 21.07
CA GLY A 108 -14.05 -6.85 21.05
C GLY A 108 -15.29 -7.63 20.60
N GLY A 109 -15.20 -8.96 20.43
CA GLY A 109 -16.32 -9.85 20.13
C GLY A 109 -16.57 -10.11 18.65
N TYR A 110 -15.74 -9.60 17.73
CA TYR A 110 -15.88 -9.85 16.30
C TYR A 110 -15.52 -11.29 15.94
N PHE A 111 -16.26 -11.86 15.00
CA PHE A 111 -15.78 -13.01 14.25
C PHE A 111 -14.79 -12.55 13.18
N THR A 112 -13.56 -13.05 13.23
CA THR A 112 -12.47 -12.61 12.36
C THR A 112 -12.14 -13.68 11.31
N ALA A 113 -12.23 -13.31 10.03
CA ALA A 113 -11.96 -14.21 8.91
C ALA A 113 -11.04 -13.59 7.86
N GLY A 114 -10.05 -14.34 7.40
CA GLY A 114 -9.14 -13.97 6.30
C GLY A 114 -9.36 -14.82 5.05
N PHE A 115 -9.38 -14.19 3.88
CA PHE A 115 -9.48 -14.83 2.56
C PHE A 115 -8.31 -14.36 1.70
N CYS A 116 -7.20 -15.10 1.73
CA CYS A 116 -5.92 -14.63 1.22
C CYS A 116 -5.49 -15.39 -0.04
N ASN A 117 -5.35 -14.64 -1.15
CA ASN A 117 -4.71 -15.14 -2.36
C ASN A 117 -3.18 -15.00 -2.31
N ASN A 118 -2.64 -14.17 -1.40
CA ASN A 118 -1.21 -13.95 -1.30
C ASN A 118 -0.50 -15.00 -0.41
N PRO A 119 0.47 -15.77 -0.94
CA PRO A 119 1.21 -16.78 -0.19
C PRO A 119 2.14 -16.20 0.89
N LEU A 120 2.69 -15.00 0.70
CA LEU A 120 3.57 -14.35 1.70
C LEU A 120 2.82 -14.00 2.98
N VAL A 121 1.57 -13.57 2.85
CA VAL A 121 0.71 -13.22 3.99
C VAL A 121 0.06 -14.47 4.58
N GLY A 122 -0.34 -15.41 3.72
CA GLY A 122 -1.17 -16.54 4.12
C GLY A 122 -0.46 -17.82 4.52
N ILE A 123 0.75 -18.07 3.97
CA ILE A 123 1.48 -19.34 4.15
C ILE A 123 2.64 -19.18 5.14
N ILE A 124 3.37 -18.06 5.08
CA ILE A 124 4.47 -17.80 6.01
C ILE A 124 3.92 -17.52 7.40
N ASN A 125 4.49 -18.14 8.43
CA ASN A 125 4.15 -17.84 9.82
C ASN A 125 4.88 -16.58 10.34
N ASN A 126 4.61 -15.44 9.71
CA ASN A 126 5.18 -14.13 10.05
C ASN A 126 4.38 -13.37 11.13
N GLY A 127 3.39 -14.01 11.76
CA GLY A 127 2.54 -13.40 12.77
C GLY A 127 1.39 -12.54 12.23
N LEU A 128 1.28 -12.32 10.91
CA LEU A 128 0.19 -11.53 10.31
C LEU A 128 -1.19 -12.20 10.40
N ARG A 129 -1.23 -13.49 10.74
CA ARG A 129 -2.45 -14.29 10.90
C ARG A 129 -3.01 -14.30 12.32
N ARG A 130 -2.32 -13.68 13.29
CA ARG A 130 -2.78 -13.64 14.68
C ARG A 130 -4.17 -12.98 14.76
N GLY A 131 -5.01 -13.47 15.66
CA GLY A 131 -6.36 -12.95 15.89
C GLY A 131 -7.42 -13.36 14.88
N PHE A 132 -7.07 -13.99 13.74
CA PHE A 132 -8.06 -14.56 12.84
C PHE A 132 -8.58 -15.90 13.36
N TYR A 133 -9.89 -16.02 13.57
CA TYR A 133 -10.54 -17.28 13.91
C TYR A 133 -10.48 -18.27 12.73
N SER A 134 -10.72 -17.78 11.51
CA SER A 134 -10.57 -18.56 10.28
C SER A 134 -9.69 -17.84 9.28
N PHE A 135 -8.77 -18.54 8.63
CA PHE A 135 -7.88 -17.95 7.63
C PHE A 135 -7.70 -18.94 6.46
N LEU A 136 -8.31 -18.60 5.33
CA LEU A 136 -8.37 -19.44 4.14
C LEU A 136 -7.36 -18.97 3.10
N ASN A 137 -6.52 -19.91 2.65
CA ASN A 137 -5.51 -19.68 1.61
C ASN A 137 -5.98 -20.21 0.26
N TYR A 138 -5.78 -19.38 -0.77
CA TYR A 138 -6.23 -19.68 -2.13
C TYR A 138 -5.09 -19.80 -3.15
N SER A 139 -3.84 -19.61 -2.73
CA SER A 139 -2.62 -19.84 -3.52
C SER A 139 -2.02 -21.24 -3.25
N GLY A 140 -1.38 -21.86 -4.25
CA GLY A 140 -0.74 -23.18 -4.18
C GLY A 140 -1.56 -24.35 -4.76
N LEU A 141 -0.87 -25.49 -5.03
CA LEU A 141 -1.45 -26.76 -5.56
C LEU A 141 -2.49 -27.43 -4.64
N LEU A 142 -2.49 -27.02 -3.38
CA LEU A 142 -3.38 -27.45 -2.31
C LEU A 142 -4.04 -26.20 -1.73
N THR A 143 -5.29 -25.93 -2.12
CA THR A 143 -6.14 -25.06 -1.32
C THR A 143 -6.32 -25.74 0.04
N ASP A 144 -5.62 -25.27 1.06
CA ASP A 144 -5.76 -25.84 2.40
C ASP A 144 -7.17 -25.53 2.92
N ARG A 145 -8.00 -26.57 2.95
CA ARG A 145 -9.16 -26.69 3.82
C ARG A 145 -8.83 -27.80 4.81
N PRO A 146 -8.69 -27.53 6.12
CA PRO A 146 -8.70 -28.59 7.10
C PRO A 146 -10.06 -29.32 6.98
N ASN A 147 -10.03 -30.57 6.53
CA ASN A 147 -11.11 -31.56 6.59
C ASN A 147 -12.45 -31.26 5.88
N GLN A 148 -12.55 -31.66 4.61
CA GLN A 148 -13.84 -32.05 4.01
C GLN A 148 -13.99 -33.58 3.97
N ALA A 149 -14.47 -34.17 5.07
CA ALA A 149 -15.06 -35.50 5.04
C ALA A 149 -16.55 -35.38 4.66
N GLY A 150 -16.95 -35.66 3.41
CA GLY A 150 -18.38 -35.74 3.11
C GLY A 150 -18.89 -35.73 1.67
N SER A 151 -18.05 -35.58 0.64
CA SER A 151 -18.50 -35.69 -0.76
C SER A 151 -17.72 -36.78 -1.50
N HIS A 152 -18.41 -37.81 -1.98
CA HIS A 152 -17.81 -38.85 -2.81
C HIS A 152 -17.33 -38.24 -4.14
N PRO A 153 -16.02 -38.26 -4.44
CA PRO A 153 -15.53 -37.70 -5.70
C PRO A 153 -15.99 -38.57 -6.87
N GLY A 154 -16.55 -37.92 -7.90
CA GLY A 154 -16.81 -38.55 -9.21
C GLY A 154 -15.52 -39.06 -9.88
N TRP A 155 -15.63 -39.73 -11.01
CA TRP A 155 -14.49 -40.43 -11.65
C TRP A 155 -13.31 -39.51 -11.99
N VAL A 156 -13.58 -38.28 -12.46
CA VAL A 156 -12.55 -37.24 -12.70
C VAL A 156 -11.88 -36.81 -11.38
N GLY A 157 -12.64 -36.72 -10.30
CA GLY A 157 -12.12 -36.40 -8.96
C GLY A 157 -11.23 -37.52 -8.41
N ARG A 158 -11.61 -38.78 -8.62
CA ARG A 158 -10.79 -39.96 -8.28
C ARG A 158 -9.51 -40.03 -9.10
N TYR A 159 -9.58 -39.77 -10.40
CA TYR A 159 -8.39 -39.68 -11.26
C TYR A 159 -7.48 -38.52 -10.83
N ARG A 160 -8.02 -37.34 -10.53
CA ARG A 160 -7.24 -36.20 -10.03
C ARG A 160 -6.61 -36.49 -8.66
N GLN A 161 -7.29 -37.23 -7.79
CA GLN A 161 -6.77 -37.60 -6.47
C GLN A 161 -5.73 -38.72 -6.56
N PHE A 162 -5.89 -39.66 -7.50
CA PHE A 162 -4.90 -40.68 -7.85
C PHE A 162 -3.66 -40.03 -8.48
N PHE A 163 -3.85 -39.14 -9.46
CA PHE A 163 -2.77 -38.36 -10.07
C PHE A 163 -2.07 -37.48 -9.03
N LYS A 164 -2.80 -36.81 -8.14
CA LYS A 164 -2.21 -36.06 -7.01
C LYS A 164 -1.41 -36.95 -6.06
N ARG A 165 -1.86 -38.17 -5.77
CA ARG A 165 -1.11 -39.14 -4.94
C ARG A 165 0.13 -39.66 -5.66
N CYS A 166 0.00 -40.07 -6.93
CA CYS A 166 1.14 -40.48 -7.75
C CYS A 166 2.15 -39.35 -7.90
N LEU A 167 1.70 -38.13 -8.18
CA LEU A 167 2.55 -36.96 -8.32
C LEU A 167 3.20 -36.58 -7.00
N ALA A 168 2.49 -36.63 -5.87
CA ALA A 168 3.07 -36.40 -4.54
C ALA A 168 4.12 -37.46 -4.17
N THR A 169 3.88 -38.74 -4.49
CA THR A 169 4.84 -39.83 -4.26
C THR A 169 6.06 -39.73 -5.18
N VAL A 170 5.86 -39.35 -6.44
CA VAL A 170 6.94 -39.10 -7.41
C VAL A 170 7.74 -37.86 -7.00
N LEU A 171 7.07 -36.75 -6.66
CA LEU A 171 7.71 -35.52 -6.18
C LEU A 171 8.48 -35.74 -4.88
N SER A 172 8.00 -36.58 -3.96
CA SER A 172 8.75 -36.90 -2.73
C SER A 172 10.01 -37.73 -2.98
N GLN A 173 10.00 -38.60 -4.00
CA GLN A 173 11.19 -39.39 -4.39
C GLN A 173 12.16 -38.58 -5.26
N VAL A 174 11.62 -37.60 -5.98
CA VAL A 174 12.36 -36.68 -6.85
C VAL A 174 12.91 -35.49 -6.05
N GLN A 175 12.28 -35.07 -4.95
CA GLN A 175 12.72 -34.00 -4.04
C GLN A 175 14.13 -34.24 -3.49
N ASP A 176 14.42 -35.47 -3.04
CA ASP A 176 15.74 -35.82 -2.51
C ASP A 176 16.84 -35.86 -3.60
N ALA A 177 16.45 -36.08 -4.86
CA ALA A 177 17.35 -36.08 -6.01
C ALA A 177 17.51 -34.69 -6.68
N PHE A 178 16.44 -33.87 -6.68
CA PHE A 178 16.43 -32.50 -7.17
C PHE A 178 17.21 -31.56 -6.25
N ALA A 179 17.05 -31.69 -4.93
CA ALA A 179 17.80 -30.89 -3.95
C ALA A 179 19.32 -31.17 -3.95
N ARG A 180 19.77 -32.21 -4.65
CA ARG A 180 21.19 -32.62 -4.71
C ARG A 180 21.80 -32.51 -6.11
N SER A 181 21.06 -32.03 -7.11
CA SER A 181 21.57 -31.95 -8.48
C SER A 181 21.37 -30.58 -9.12
N GLU A 182 22.46 -29.83 -9.19
CA GLU A 182 22.62 -28.55 -9.91
C GLU A 182 22.05 -28.59 -11.35
N TRP A 183 22.08 -29.75 -12.01
CA TRP A 183 21.58 -29.90 -13.39
C TRP A 183 20.04 -29.89 -13.50
N LEU A 184 19.31 -30.60 -12.61
CA LEU A 184 17.83 -30.64 -12.63
C LEU A 184 17.21 -29.33 -12.12
N LEU A 185 17.96 -28.61 -11.30
CA LEU A 185 17.61 -27.31 -10.74
C LEU A 185 17.82 -26.17 -11.78
N SER A 186 18.93 -26.22 -12.52
CA SER A 186 19.10 -25.36 -13.71
C SER A 186 18.00 -25.60 -14.76
N LEU A 187 17.46 -26.83 -14.81
CA LEU A 187 16.37 -27.21 -15.70
C LEU A 187 15.04 -26.56 -15.27
N SER A 188 14.70 -26.51 -13.96
CA SER A 188 13.43 -25.94 -13.45
C SER A 188 13.30 -24.43 -13.65
N LEU A 189 14.43 -23.71 -13.68
CA LEU A 189 14.51 -22.27 -13.96
C LEU A 189 14.71 -21.95 -15.45
N THR A 190 14.66 -22.95 -16.34
CA THR A 190 14.68 -22.68 -17.78
C THR A 190 13.39 -21.99 -18.22
N PRO A 191 13.45 -21.17 -19.29
CA PRO A 191 12.26 -20.60 -19.94
C PRO A 191 11.20 -21.65 -20.38
N LEU A 192 11.56 -22.93 -20.39
CA LEU A 192 10.67 -24.06 -20.69
C LEU A 192 9.89 -24.54 -19.46
N MET A 193 10.48 -24.51 -18.26
CA MET A 193 9.90 -25.09 -17.03
C MET A 193 9.14 -24.07 -16.17
N VAL A 194 9.55 -22.80 -16.15
CA VAL A 194 8.88 -21.72 -15.39
C VAL A 194 7.37 -21.59 -15.73
N PRO A 195 6.94 -21.63 -17.01
CA PRO A 195 5.50 -21.54 -17.35
C PRO A 195 4.68 -22.73 -16.84
N LEU A 196 5.30 -23.91 -16.73
CA LEU A 196 4.66 -25.14 -16.23
C LEU A 196 4.39 -25.05 -14.72
N TRP A 197 5.31 -24.47 -13.94
CA TRP A 197 5.14 -24.25 -12.51
C TRP A 197 4.15 -23.13 -12.18
N GLN A 198 4.20 -22.01 -12.93
CA GLN A 198 3.24 -20.89 -12.78
C GLN A 198 1.79 -21.32 -13.00
N THR A 199 1.56 -22.21 -13.97
CA THR A 199 0.23 -22.77 -14.26
C THR A 199 -0.19 -23.83 -13.22
N ALA A 200 0.75 -24.62 -12.70
CA ALA A 200 0.48 -25.67 -11.73
C ALA A 200 0.21 -25.14 -10.31
N LEU A 201 0.88 -24.05 -9.89
CA LEU A 201 0.87 -23.52 -8.51
C LEU A 201 -0.20 -22.45 -8.23
N SER A 202 -1.03 -22.06 -9.20
CA SER A 202 -2.06 -21.02 -9.03
C SER A 202 -1.49 -19.74 -8.40
N PHE A 203 -0.48 -19.16 -9.05
CA PHE A 203 0.32 -18.02 -8.57
C PHE A 203 -0.49 -16.87 -7.97
N LYS A 204 -1.61 -16.46 -8.61
CA LYS A 204 -2.51 -15.38 -8.15
C LYS A 204 -3.67 -15.81 -7.26
N GLY A 205 -3.66 -17.08 -6.83
CA GLY A 205 -4.77 -17.72 -6.14
C GLY A 205 -6.05 -17.85 -6.97
N ASN A 206 -7.20 -18.05 -6.30
CA ASN A 206 -8.50 -18.17 -6.94
C ASN A 206 -9.45 -17.08 -6.44
N THR A 207 -9.39 -15.90 -7.08
CA THR A 207 -10.18 -14.70 -6.75
C THR A 207 -11.68 -14.95 -6.71
N ALA A 208 -12.24 -15.66 -7.70
CA ALA A 208 -13.67 -15.93 -7.73
C ALA A 208 -14.11 -16.77 -6.52
N LYS A 209 -13.29 -17.75 -6.10
CA LYS A 209 -13.58 -18.59 -4.94
C LYS A 209 -13.39 -17.82 -3.63
N SER A 210 -12.34 -17.00 -3.49
CA SER A 210 -12.11 -16.22 -2.27
C SER A 210 -13.21 -15.18 -2.04
N LEU A 211 -13.60 -14.44 -3.08
CA LEU A 211 -14.74 -13.51 -3.03
C LEU A 211 -16.06 -14.23 -2.76
N GLY A 212 -16.29 -15.40 -3.38
CA GLY A 212 -17.49 -16.18 -3.16
C GLY A 212 -17.63 -16.75 -1.74
N ASP A 213 -16.53 -17.24 -1.16
CA ASP A 213 -16.52 -17.72 0.23
C ASP A 213 -16.67 -16.54 1.22
N ALA A 214 -16.07 -15.38 0.95
CA ALA A 214 -16.25 -14.17 1.75
C ALA A 214 -17.69 -13.62 1.69
N ALA A 215 -18.30 -13.60 0.50
CA ALA A 215 -19.70 -13.21 0.34
C ALA A 215 -20.63 -14.16 1.10
N ARG A 216 -20.37 -15.47 1.08
CA ARG A 216 -21.13 -16.45 1.88
C ARG A 216 -21.02 -16.17 3.38
N LEU A 217 -19.81 -15.84 3.87
CA LEU A 217 -19.64 -15.45 5.27
C LEU A 217 -20.45 -14.19 5.61
N LEU A 218 -20.33 -13.12 4.82
CA LEU A 218 -20.98 -11.85 5.12
C LEU A 218 -22.51 -11.93 4.99
N VAL A 219 -23.01 -12.53 3.90
CA VAL A 219 -24.44 -12.59 3.56
C VAL A 219 -25.15 -13.72 4.31
N ASN A 220 -24.61 -14.93 4.27
CA ASN A 220 -25.26 -16.10 4.86
C ASN A 220 -24.84 -16.36 6.31
N ARG A 221 -23.90 -15.57 6.87
CA ARG A 221 -23.30 -15.81 8.19
C ARG A 221 -22.74 -17.23 8.32
N GLN A 222 -22.20 -17.76 7.22
CA GLN A 222 -21.73 -19.14 7.14
C GLN A 222 -20.29 -19.24 6.66
N ILE A 223 -19.50 -20.01 7.41
CA ILE A 223 -18.13 -20.37 7.05
C ILE A 223 -17.89 -21.84 7.37
N ASP A 224 -17.32 -22.57 6.42
CA ASP A 224 -17.18 -24.02 6.45
C ASP A 224 -18.49 -24.77 6.76
N ARG A 225 -18.65 -25.28 7.99
CA ARG A 225 -19.86 -25.97 8.48
C ARG A 225 -20.53 -25.22 9.64
N GLN A 226 -20.02 -24.06 9.99
CA GLN A 226 -20.49 -23.26 11.11
C GLN A 226 -21.40 -22.15 10.59
N THR A 227 -22.49 -21.90 11.33
CA THR A 227 -23.33 -20.72 11.17
C THR A 227 -23.06 -19.82 12.37
N LEU A 228 -22.74 -18.56 12.11
CA LEU A 228 -22.43 -17.58 13.15
C LEU A 228 -23.71 -17.06 13.81
N ASP A 229 -23.56 -16.55 15.03
CA ASP A 229 -24.63 -15.82 15.70
C ASP A 229 -25.06 -14.62 14.81
N PRO A 230 -26.36 -14.44 14.53
CA PRO A 230 -26.85 -13.30 13.75
C PRO A 230 -26.42 -11.92 14.26
N GLN A 231 -26.16 -11.78 15.56
CA GLN A 231 -25.77 -10.52 16.19
C GLN A 231 -24.25 -10.32 16.28
N GLN A 232 -23.45 -11.35 16.03
CA GLN A 232 -22.00 -11.23 16.12
C GLN A 232 -21.47 -10.41 14.93
N PRO A 233 -20.72 -9.32 15.15
CA PRO A 233 -20.14 -8.56 14.05
C PRO A 233 -18.99 -9.33 13.39
N ILE A 234 -18.81 -9.16 12.09
CA ILE A 234 -17.76 -9.84 11.31
C ILE A 234 -16.67 -8.84 10.92
N PHE A 235 -15.42 -9.24 11.11
CA PHE A 235 -14.28 -8.66 10.43
C PHE A 235 -13.81 -9.62 9.34
N ALA A 236 -13.93 -9.20 8.09
CA ALA A 236 -13.46 -9.93 6.93
C ALA A 236 -12.25 -9.21 6.32
N PHE A 237 -11.13 -9.89 6.22
CA PHE A 237 -9.96 -9.47 5.46
C PHE A 237 -9.90 -10.26 4.14
N ILE A 238 -9.77 -9.56 3.02
CA ILE A 238 -9.62 -10.19 1.70
C ILE A 238 -8.37 -9.60 1.05
N ASN A 239 -7.47 -10.46 0.58
CA ASN A 239 -6.31 -10.06 -0.22
C ASN A 239 -6.37 -10.73 -1.59
N LEU A 240 -6.44 -9.92 -2.66
CA LEU A 240 -6.49 -10.35 -4.05
C LEU A 240 -5.20 -10.02 -4.78
N MET A 241 -4.74 -10.94 -5.65
CA MET A 241 -3.52 -10.77 -6.44
C MET A 241 -3.77 -10.60 -7.95
N GLY A 242 -4.90 -10.03 -8.35
CA GLY A 242 -5.28 -9.95 -9.77
C GLY A 242 -4.26 -9.17 -10.60
N THR A 243 -3.79 -8.05 -10.08
CA THR A 243 -2.89 -7.11 -10.77
C THR A 243 -1.41 -7.43 -10.69
N HIS A 244 -0.99 -8.33 -9.79
CA HIS A 244 0.42 -8.68 -9.61
C HIS A 244 0.95 -9.44 -10.85
N MET A 245 2.20 -9.26 -11.25
CA MET A 245 2.82 -10.08 -12.30
C MET A 245 2.92 -11.58 -11.92
N PRO A 246 3.05 -12.57 -12.83
CA PRO A 246 3.04 -12.46 -14.29
C PRO A 246 1.64 -12.22 -14.85
N TYR A 247 1.53 -11.54 -15.99
CA TYR A 247 0.24 -11.13 -16.56
C TYR A 247 -0.35 -12.21 -17.48
N HIS A 248 -1.51 -12.73 -17.10
CA HIS A 248 -2.28 -13.73 -17.85
C HIS A 248 -3.80 -13.42 -17.85
N PRO A 249 -4.21 -12.20 -18.21
CA PRO A 249 -5.62 -11.81 -18.18
C PRO A 249 -6.45 -12.59 -19.22
N PRO A 250 -7.76 -12.75 -18.99
CA PRO A 250 -8.65 -13.39 -19.95
C PRO A 250 -8.62 -12.70 -21.32
N ARG A 251 -8.69 -13.51 -22.39
CA ARG A 251 -8.57 -13.05 -23.78
C ARG A 251 -9.45 -11.86 -24.15
N ARG A 252 -10.64 -11.74 -23.57
CA ARG A 252 -11.55 -10.60 -23.83
C ARG A 252 -10.97 -9.26 -23.38
N TYR A 253 -10.24 -9.24 -22.26
CA TYR A 253 -9.61 -8.02 -21.75
C TYR A 253 -8.33 -7.72 -22.53
N VAL A 254 -7.57 -8.75 -22.92
CA VAL A 254 -6.46 -8.57 -23.88
C VAL A 254 -6.97 -7.95 -25.18
N ALA A 255 -8.10 -8.40 -25.72
CA ALA A 255 -8.68 -7.82 -26.93
C ALA A 255 -9.09 -6.35 -26.76
N GLN A 256 -9.44 -5.93 -25.55
CA GLN A 256 -9.88 -4.57 -25.25
C GLN A 256 -8.70 -3.62 -24.99
N PHE A 257 -7.71 -4.04 -24.20
CA PHE A 257 -6.65 -3.17 -23.69
C PHE A 257 -5.28 -3.39 -24.34
N ALA A 258 -5.05 -4.56 -24.93
CA ALA A 258 -3.80 -4.92 -25.63
C ALA A 258 -4.07 -5.73 -26.91
N PRO A 259 -4.92 -5.26 -27.84
CA PRO A 259 -5.33 -6.05 -29.01
C PRO A 259 -4.15 -6.47 -29.90
N HIS A 260 -3.07 -5.68 -29.93
CA HIS A 260 -1.86 -5.99 -30.68
C HIS A 260 -1.20 -7.29 -30.20
N VAL A 261 -1.28 -7.62 -28.91
CA VAL A 261 -0.74 -8.88 -28.34
C VAL A 261 -1.40 -10.11 -28.95
N LEU A 262 -2.65 -10.00 -29.44
CA LEU A 262 -3.34 -11.13 -30.07
C LEU A 262 -2.84 -11.44 -31.48
N GLN A 263 -2.16 -10.51 -32.15
CA GLN A 263 -1.80 -10.61 -33.57
C GLN A 263 -0.30 -10.53 -33.79
N ASP A 264 0.42 -9.76 -32.98
CA ASP A 264 1.85 -9.52 -33.12
C ASP A 264 2.69 -10.55 -32.35
N LYS A 265 3.44 -11.36 -33.10
CA LYS A 265 4.36 -12.37 -32.54
C LYS A 265 5.47 -11.76 -31.69
N THR A 266 5.88 -10.52 -31.97
CA THR A 266 6.93 -9.82 -31.21
C THR A 266 6.44 -9.50 -29.81
N ALA A 267 5.24 -8.91 -29.69
CA ALA A 267 4.59 -8.65 -28.41
C ALA A 267 4.34 -9.95 -27.62
N GLN A 268 3.90 -11.02 -28.28
CA GLN A 268 3.71 -12.34 -27.64
C GLN A 268 5.02 -12.94 -27.13
N HIS A 269 6.10 -12.82 -27.90
CA HIS A 269 7.41 -13.31 -27.50
C HIS A 269 7.95 -12.51 -26.30
N TYR A 270 7.84 -11.18 -26.36
CA TYR A 270 8.22 -10.31 -25.26
C TYR A 270 7.44 -10.63 -23.98
N LEU A 271 6.11 -10.72 -24.03
CA LEU A 271 5.29 -11.05 -22.87
C LEU A 271 5.64 -12.42 -22.29
N ARG A 272 5.86 -13.43 -23.15
CA ARG A 272 6.27 -14.77 -22.68
C ARG A 272 7.61 -14.71 -21.96
N HIS A 273 8.58 -13.96 -22.49
CA HIS A 273 9.87 -13.78 -21.86
C HIS A 273 9.75 -13.03 -20.54
N PHE A 274 9.04 -11.88 -20.53
CA PHE A 274 8.74 -11.10 -19.34
C PHE A 274 8.10 -11.95 -18.26
N ASN A 275 7.04 -12.70 -18.57
CA ASN A 275 6.35 -13.57 -17.61
C ASN A 275 7.25 -14.68 -17.02
N SER A 276 8.39 -14.97 -17.64
CA SER A 276 9.36 -15.97 -17.17
C SER A 276 10.63 -15.37 -16.54
N ASP A 277 10.80 -14.05 -16.58
CA ASP A 277 12.04 -13.37 -16.19
C ASP A 277 11.98 -12.83 -14.76
N VAL A 278 11.99 -13.74 -13.79
CA VAL A 278 11.97 -13.41 -12.36
C VAL A 278 13.11 -12.47 -11.96
N TYR A 279 14.29 -12.63 -12.57
CA TYR A 279 15.42 -11.74 -12.29
C TYR A 279 15.16 -10.32 -12.82
N GLY A 280 14.65 -10.20 -14.06
CA GLY A 280 14.30 -8.91 -14.66
C GLY A 280 13.22 -8.14 -13.90
N TRP A 281 12.39 -8.81 -13.08
CA TRP A 281 11.43 -8.15 -12.20
C TRP A 281 12.03 -7.52 -10.95
N LEU A 282 13.23 -7.96 -10.55
CA LEU A 282 13.89 -7.55 -9.32
C LEU A 282 15.03 -6.57 -9.58
N ALA A 283 15.57 -6.57 -10.81
CA ALA A 283 16.70 -5.75 -11.20
C ALA A 283 16.27 -4.47 -11.92
N PRO A 284 16.96 -3.33 -11.66
CA PRO A 284 16.82 -2.15 -12.51
C PRO A 284 17.13 -2.48 -13.97
N LEU A 285 16.34 -1.91 -14.88
CA LEU A 285 16.53 -2.04 -16.31
C LEU A 285 17.78 -1.26 -16.76
N ALA A 286 18.56 -1.85 -17.66
CA ALA A 286 19.73 -1.19 -18.26
C ALA A 286 19.35 0.06 -19.08
N GLY A 287 18.10 0.15 -19.54
CA GLY A 287 17.57 1.24 -20.35
C GLY A 287 16.05 1.31 -20.24
N ALA A 288 15.45 2.37 -20.76
CA ALA A 288 14.00 2.46 -20.88
C ALA A 288 13.47 1.33 -21.78
N LEU A 289 12.28 0.81 -21.44
CA LEU A 289 11.57 -0.09 -22.34
C LEU A 289 11.29 0.62 -23.65
N ASN A 290 11.45 -0.10 -24.77
CA ASN A 290 11.05 0.47 -26.04
C ASN A 290 9.52 0.67 -26.09
N PRO A 291 9.00 1.56 -26.96
CA PRO A 291 7.57 1.89 -26.98
C PRO A 291 6.63 0.69 -27.15
N GLN A 292 7.02 -0.33 -27.93
CA GLN A 292 6.21 -1.52 -28.17
C GLN A 292 6.17 -2.45 -26.95
N GLN A 293 7.31 -2.59 -26.25
CA GLN A 293 7.40 -3.33 -24.99
C GLN A 293 6.57 -2.64 -23.90
N LYS A 294 6.72 -1.32 -23.74
CA LYS A 294 5.95 -0.53 -22.76
C LYS A 294 4.45 -0.63 -23.03
N ALA A 295 4.02 -0.43 -24.27
CA ALA A 295 2.61 -0.58 -24.66
C ALA A 295 2.07 -1.99 -24.41
N THR A 296 2.92 -3.02 -24.55
CA THR A 296 2.54 -4.40 -24.22
C THR A 296 2.35 -4.58 -22.73
N LEU A 297 3.31 -4.17 -21.88
CA LEU A 297 3.13 -4.29 -20.42
C LEU A 297 1.94 -3.47 -19.92
N ASP A 298 1.82 -2.21 -20.35
CA ASP A 298 0.73 -1.34 -19.93
C ASP A 298 -0.64 -1.89 -20.29
N GLY A 299 -0.82 -2.36 -21.52
CA GLY A 299 -2.10 -2.94 -21.94
C GLY A 299 -2.42 -4.26 -21.24
N MET A 300 -1.40 -5.06 -20.91
CA MET A 300 -1.60 -6.32 -20.17
C MET A 300 -1.92 -6.07 -18.70
N TYR A 301 -1.29 -5.08 -18.07
CA TYR A 301 -1.63 -4.63 -16.71
C TYR A 301 -3.06 -4.06 -16.67
N ASP A 302 -3.42 -3.17 -17.60
CA ASP A 302 -4.78 -2.61 -17.72
C ASP A 302 -5.83 -3.72 -17.90
N ALA A 303 -5.51 -4.78 -18.63
CA ALA A 303 -6.39 -5.94 -18.80
C ALA A 303 -6.58 -6.76 -17.51
N GLU A 304 -5.55 -6.84 -16.65
CA GLU A 304 -5.67 -7.47 -15.32
C GLU A 304 -6.49 -6.60 -14.36
N VAL A 305 -6.29 -5.28 -14.37
CA VAL A 305 -7.11 -4.32 -13.61
C VAL A 305 -8.59 -4.49 -13.98
N ALA A 306 -8.91 -4.49 -15.27
CA ALA A 306 -10.29 -4.65 -15.75
C ALA A 306 -10.91 -6.01 -15.46
N HIS A 307 -10.09 -7.06 -15.42
CA HIS A 307 -10.57 -8.38 -14.99
C HIS A 307 -10.90 -8.39 -13.49
N GLN A 308 -10.02 -7.86 -12.66
CA GLN A 308 -10.21 -7.77 -11.22
C GLN A 308 -11.43 -6.91 -10.88
N ASP A 309 -11.59 -5.76 -11.53
CA ASP A 309 -12.74 -4.86 -11.35
C ASP A 309 -14.08 -5.55 -11.62
N GLU A 310 -14.19 -6.39 -12.66
CA GLU A 310 -15.42 -7.14 -12.91
C GLU A 310 -15.74 -8.14 -11.80
N GLN A 311 -14.73 -8.83 -11.27
CA GLN A 311 -14.92 -9.77 -10.16
C GLN A 311 -15.36 -9.02 -8.89
N LEU A 312 -14.82 -7.83 -8.65
CA LEU A 312 -15.26 -6.95 -7.57
C LEU A 312 -16.69 -6.45 -7.78
N GLY A 313 -17.06 -6.08 -9.01
CA GLY A 313 -18.43 -5.69 -9.36
C GLY A 313 -19.45 -6.78 -9.01
N GLN A 314 -19.17 -8.03 -9.37
CA GLN A 314 -20.01 -9.19 -9.02
C GLN A 314 -20.10 -9.40 -7.50
N PHE A 315 -18.99 -9.22 -6.80
CA PHE A 315 -18.94 -9.33 -5.35
C PHE A 315 -19.77 -8.24 -4.67
N PHE A 316 -19.61 -6.96 -5.03
CA PHE A 316 -20.40 -5.86 -4.48
C PHE A 316 -21.89 -5.99 -4.80
N GLN A 317 -22.25 -6.45 -6.00
CA GLN A 317 -23.65 -6.77 -6.34
C GLN A 317 -24.22 -7.84 -5.42
N THR A 318 -23.44 -8.88 -5.12
CA THR A 318 -23.86 -9.95 -4.19
C THR A 318 -24.07 -9.41 -2.79
N LEU A 319 -23.14 -8.59 -2.27
CA LEU A 319 -23.28 -7.96 -0.95
C LEU A 319 -24.49 -7.02 -0.89
N LYS A 320 -24.71 -6.23 -1.95
CA LYS A 320 -25.85 -5.32 -2.07
C LYS A 320 -27.17 -6.09 -2.10
N ALA A 321 -27.27 -7.15 -2.91
CA ALA A 321 -28.46 -7.99 -2.98
C ALA A 321 -28.74 -8.73 -1.65
N GLY A 322 -27.69 -9.05 -0.89
CA GLY A 322 -27.79 -9.60 0.46
C GLY A 322 -28.16 -8.59 1.55
N GLY A 323 -28.24 -7.28 1.23
CA GLY A 323 -28.55 -6.22 2.19
C GLY A 323 -27.47 -5.97 3.25
N VAL A 324 -26.26 -6.53 3.10
CA VAL A 324 -25.23 -6.45 4.14
C VAL A 324 -24.40 -5.17 4.09
N LEU A 325 -24.39 -4.46 2.95
CA LEU A 325 -23.66 -3.20 2.81
C LEU A 325 -24.22 -2.11 3.74
N ASP A 326 -25.51 -2.14 4.08
CA ASP A 326 -26.13 -1.15 4.95
C ASP A 326 -25.64 -1.21 6.40
N ASN A 327 -24.93 -2.29 6.77
CA ASN A 327 -24.30 -2.47 8.08
C ASN A 327 -22.84 -2.92 7.97
N THR A 328 -22.16 -2.63 6.85
CA THR A 328 -20.74 -2.98 6.67
C THR A 328 -19.92 -1.76 6.27
N VAL A 329 -18.91 -1.43 7.08
CA VAL A 329 -17.84 -0.51 6.67
C VAL A 329 -16.92 -1.27 5.71
N VAL A 330 -16.81 -0.78 4.47
CA VAL A 330 -15.96 -1.41 3.44
C VAL A 330 -14.78 -0.48 3.17
N MET A 331 -13.58 -0.96 3.41
CA MET A 331 -12.33 -0.26 3.12
C MET A 331 -11.59 -1.02 2.02
N ILE A 332 -11.37 -0.35 0.89
CA ILE A 332 -10.65 -0.88 -0.27
C ILE A 332 -9.34 -0.12 -0.40
N CYS A 333 -8.21 -0.83 -0.45
CA CYS A 333 -6.92 -0.20 -0.74
C CYS A 333 -5.99 -1.14 -1.52
N SER A 334 -4.79 -0.65 -1.84
CA SER A 334 -3.65 -1.51 -2.20
C SER A 334 -2.62 -1.52 -1.08
N ASP A 335 -1.81 -2.57 -1.01
CA ASP A 335 -0.63 -2.66 -0.15
C ASP A 335 0.57 -1.90 -0.73
N HIS A 336 0.69 -1.88 -2.06
CA HIS A 336 1.62 -1.08 -2.87
C HIS A 336 1.18 -1.10 -4.35
N GLY A 337 1.89 -0.40 -5.23
CA GLY A 337 1.70 -0.42 -6.68
C GLY A 337 2.68 -1.36 -7.38
N GLU A 338 3.00 -1.06 -8.64
CA GLU A 338 3.94 -1.83 -9.47
C GLU A 338 4.59 -0.96 -10.54
N HIS A 339 5.92 -1.01 -10.63
CA HIS A 339 6.63 -0.41 -11.75
C HIS A 339 6.47 -1.22 -13.02
N LEU A 340 6.18 -0.53 -14.11
CA LEU A 340 5.96 -1.06 -15.46
C LEU A 340 7.01 -0.51 -16.45
N GLY A 341 8.20 -0.16 -15.95
CA GLY A 341 9.31 0.42 -16.68
C GLY A 341 9.61 1.88 -16.32
N GLU A 342 8.73 2.53 -15.54
CA GLU A 342 8.97 3.86 -15.00
C GLU A 342 10.24 3.88 -14.16
N LYS A 343 11.01 4.98 -14.26
CA LYS A 343 12.32 5.15 -13.58
C LYS A 343 13.29 3.98 -13.78
N GLN A 344 13.11 3.21 -14.87
CA GLN A 344 13.88 2.00 -15.18
C GLN A 344 13.71 0.88 -14.14
N PHE A 345 12.59 0.86 -13.41
CA PHE A 345 12.23 -0.23 -12.52
C PHE A 345 11.12 -1.10 -13.11
N ILE A 346 11.08 -2.34 -12.65
CA ILE A 346 9.95 -3.26 -12.78
C ILE A 346 9.61 -3.73 -11.37
N GLY A 347 8.34 -4.02 -11.11
CA GLY A 347 7.92 -4.57 -9.83
C GLY A 347 8.02 -3.57 -8.70
N HIS A 348 8.40 -4.07 -7.52
CA HIS A 348 8.12 -3.37 -6.27
C HIS A 348 9.24 -3.45 -5.23
N SER A 349 10.44 -3.93 -5.58
CA SER A 349 11.43 -4.28 -4.54
C SER A 349 12.30 -3.12 -4.03
N LEU A 350 12.64 -2.14 -4.89
CA LEU A 350 13.78 -1.23 -4.66
C LEU A 350 13.43 0.26 -4.63
N SER A 351 12.18 0.63 -4.90
CA SER A 351 11.76 2.02 -5.15
C SER A 351 10.82 2.53 -4.05
N ILE A 352 10.60 3.85 -4.01
CA ILE A 352 9.54 4.50 -3.22
C ILE A 352 8.78 5.62 -3.99
N TYR A 353 8.89 5.62 -5.32
CA TYR A 353 8.14 6.52 -6.21
C TYR A 353 6.62 6.25 -6.17
N ASN A 354 5.82 7.21 -6.61
CA ASN A 354 4.37 7.25 -6.51
C ASN A 354 3.72 6.08 -7.26
N GLU A 355 4.30 5.59 -8.37
CA GLU A 355 3.81 4.38 -9.04
C GLU A 355 3.77 3.16 -8.10
N LEU A 356 4.55 3.20 -7.02
CA LEU A 356 4.68 2.11 -6.08
C LEU A 356 4.03 2.39 -4.72
N VAL A 357 4.05 3.63 -4.21
CA VAL A 357 3.52 3.90 -2.86
C VAL A 357 2.27 4.75 -2.83
N GLN A 358 1.89 5.44 -3.91
CA GLN A 358 0.59 6.11 -3.97
C GLN A 358 -0.46 5.12 -4.47
N VAL A 359 -1.30 4.66 -3.54
CA VAL A 359 -2.22 3.54 -3.73
C VAL A 359 -3.68 4.00 -3.71
N PRO A 360 -4.62 3.25 -4.31
CA PRO A 360 -6.02 3.56 -4.16
C PRO A 360 -6.46 3.37 -2.71
N LEU A 361 -7.41 4.18 -2.27
CA LEU A 361 -8.10 4.09 -0.99
C LEU A 361 -9.53 4.63 -1.13
N ILE A 362 -10.50 3.72 -0.99
CA ILE A 362 -11.93 4.01 -1.08
C ILE A 362 -12.60 3.42 0.16
N ILE A 363 -13.34 4.25 0.91
CA ILE A 363 -14.03 3.81 2.13
C ILE A 363 -15.51 4.09 1.99
N ARG A 364 -16.32 3.04 2.07
CA ARG A 364 -17.77 3.13 2.24
C ARG A 364 -18.12 3.01 3.71
N ASP A 365 -18.70 4.06 4.26
CA ASP A 365 -19.14 4.11 5.65
C ASP A 365 -20.67 4.24 5.78
N PRO A 366 -21.40 3.16 6.10
CA PRO A 366 -22.84 3.24 6.31
C PRO A 366 -23.24 4.04 7.56
N GLN A 367 -22.30 4.34 8.47
CA GLN A 367 -22.57 5.16 9.65
C GLN A 367 -22.61 6.66 9.33
N GLY A 368 -22.16 7.06 8.13
CA GLY A 368 -22.23 8.43 7.65
C GLY A 368 -21.16 9.38 8.22
N GLN A 369 -20.11 8.86 8.86
CA GLN A 369 -18.98 9.67 9.33
C GLN A 369 -18.04 10.03 8.16
N LEU A 370 -17.99 9.18 7.13
CA LEU A 370 -17.38 9.45 5.84
C LEU A 370 -18.46 9.60 4.74
N PRO A 371 -18.73 10.82 4.23
CA PRO A 371 -19.86 11.08 3.33
C PRO A 371 -19.70 10.41 1.95
N PRO A 372 -20.75 9.78 1.38
CA PRO A 372 -20.68 9.19 0.05
C PRO A 372 -20.43 10.25 -1.04
N GLY A 373 -19.66 9.88 -2.06
CA GLY A 373 -19.31 10.74 -3.20
C GLY A 373 -18.30 11.84 -2.87
N SER A 374 -17.78 11.89 -1.64
CA SER A 374 -16.76 12.87 -1.24
C SER A 374 -15.36 12.43 -1.65
N VAL A 375 -14.49 13.43 -1.82
CA VAL A 375 -13.07 13.24 -2.10
C VAL A 375 -12.25 13.91 -1.01
N VAL A 376 -11.26 13.19 -0.49
CA VAL A 376 -10.27 13.66 0.47
C VAL A 376 -8.97 13.91 -0.29
N GLU A 377 -8.52 15.15 -0.29
CA GLU A 377 -7.31 15.61 -0.99
C GLU A 377 -6.07 15.57 -0.08
N GLU A 378 -6.28 15.43 1.22
CA GLU A 378 -5.20 15.33 2.19
C GLU A 378 -4.40 14.04 2.00
N THR A 379 -3.06 14.16 2.10
CA THR A 379 -2.17 13.00 2.10
C THR A 379 -2.36 12.19 3.37
N VAL A 380 -2.66 10.91 3.22
CA VAL A 380 -2.89 9.97 4.34
C VAL A 380 -2.05 8.72 4.17
N SER A 381 -1.83 7.98 5.26
CA SER A 381 -1.15 6.68 5.22
C SER A 381 -2.15 5.54 5.35
N THR A 382 -2.00 4.46 4.58
CA THR A 382 -2.88 3.28 4.67
C THR A 382 -2.77 2.55 6.01
N ARG A 383 -1.71 2.75 6.79
CA ARG A 383 -1.65 2.25 8.18
C ARG A 383 -2.84 2.73 9.02
N ARG A 384 -3.43 3.90 8.68
CA ARG A 384 -4.59 4.47 9.38
C ARG A 384 -5.87 3.64 9.24
N LEU A 385 -5.89 2.65 8.35
CA LEU A 385 -6.96 1.65 8.26
C LEU A 385 -7.12 0.86 9.57
N PHE A 386 -6.02 0.57 10.28
CA PHE A 386 -6.06 -0.04 11.62
C PHE A 386 -6.92 0.79 12.58
N HIS A 387 -6.59 2.08 12.69
CA HIS A 387 -7.26 3.00 13.60
C HIS A 387 -8.71 3.24 13.19
N THR A 388 -8.96 3.36 11.88
CA THR A 388 -10.30 3.57 11.33
C THR A 388 -11.23 2.39 11.59
N ALA A 389 -10.72 1.16 11.45
CA ALA A 389 -11.47 -0.05 11.77
C ALA A 389 -11.80 -0.15 13.27
N LEU A 390 -10.83 0.15 14.15
CA LEU A 390 -11.09 0.17 15.58
C LEU A 390 -12.07 1.27 16.00
N ALA A 391 -12.01 2.44 15.37
CA ALA A 391 -12.94 3.54 15.59
C ALA A 391 -14.37 3.14 15.18
N ALA A 392 -14.53 2.55 13.98
CA ALA A 392 -15.82 2.03 13.51
C ALA A 392 -16.40 0.95 14.43
N ALA A 393 -15.54 0.16 15.07
CA ALA A 393 -15.93 -0.85 16.05
C ALA A 393 -16.22 -0.29 17.46
N GLY A 394 -15.93 0.98 17.73
CA GLY A 394 -16.01 1.55 19.08
C GLY A 394 -14.94 1.02 20.04
N LEU A 395 -13.81 0.53 19.51
CA LEU A 395 -12.71 -0.10 20.26
C LEU A 395 -11.41 0.72 20.24
N ALA A 396 -11.41 1.87 19.56
CA ALA A 396 -10.28 2.79 19.53
C ALA A 396 -10.13 3.54 20.86
N THR A 397 -8.90 3.63 21.35
CA THR A 397 -8.51 4.61 22.38
C THR A 397 -8.59 6.03 21.83
N ALA A 398 -8.52 7.05 22.70
CA ALA A 398 -8.52 8.45 22.24
C ALA A 398 -7.35 8.78 21.30
N ALA A 399 -6.17 8.22 21.54
CA ALA A 399 -4.99 8.39 20.68
C ALA A 399 -5.18 7.70 19.32
N GLU A 400 -5.76 6.49 19.30
CA GLU A 400 -6.07 5.78 18.06
C GLU A 400 -7.18 6.51 17.27
N GLN A 401 -8.18 7.07 17.96
CA GLN A 401 -9.26 7.83 17.33
C GLN A 401 -8.72 9.05 16.57
N ALA A 402 -7.68 9.72 17.11
CA ALA A 402 -7.03 10.85 16.44
C ALA A 402 -6.30 10.47 15.14
N LEU A 403 -5.95 9.19 14.98
CA LEU A 403 -5.30 8.64 13.79
C LEU A 403 -6.28 7.97 12.82
N SER A 404 -7.58 7.98 13.12
CA SER A 404 -8.63 7.52 12.22
C SER A 404 -8.70 8.40 10.97
N LEU A 405 -9.13 7.82 9.85
CA LEU A 405 -9.41 8.55 8.61
C LEU A 405 -10.77 9.26 8.65
N VAL A 406 -11.60 8.95 9.63
CA VAL A 406 -12.82 9.70 9.87
C VAL A 406 -12.46 11.09 10.42
N PRO A 407 -12.95 12.19 9.82
CA PRO A 407 -12.76 13.52 10.37
C PRO A 407 -13.34 13.59 11.78
N VAL A 408 -12.48 13.82 12.78
CA VAL A 408 -12.98 14.23 14.10
C VAL A 408 -13.67 15.57 13.88
N GLY A 409 -14.97 15.66 14.21
CA GLY A 409 -15.77 16.85 13.98
C GLY A 409 -15.06 18.09 14.53
N ARG A 410 -14.38 18.82 13.65
CA ARG A 410 -14.10 20.24 13.87
C ARG A 410 -15.47 20.88 13.77
N GLY A 411 -16.13 21.04 14.91
CA GLY A 411 -17.28 21.93 15.01
C GLY A 411 -16.91 23.21 14.27
N THR A 412 -17.84 23.74 13.48
CA THR A 412 -17.68 24.97 12.71
C THR A 412 -17.06 26.06 13.60
N ALA A 413 -15.74 26.16 13.58
CA ALA A 413 -15.04 27.31 14.08
C ALA A 413 -15.26 28.35 13.00
N SER A 414 -16.33 29.12 13.17
CA SER A 414 -16.33 30.51 12.75
C SER A 414 -14.94 31.06 13.03
N THR A 415 -14.31 31.66 12.03
CA THR A 415 -13.13 32.52 12.17
C THR A 415 -13.31 33.37 13.42
N GLY A 416 -12.67 32.96 14.51
CA GLY A 416 -12.89 33.45 15.85
C GLY A 416 -11.58 33.22 16.56
N ALA A 417 -10.91 34.35 16.84
CA ALA A 417 -9.61 34.42 17.46
C ALA A 417 -9.47 33.40 18.60
N ILE A 418 -8.37 32.63 18.57
CA ILE A 418 -7.94 31.90 19.75
C ILE A 418 -7.57 32.95 20.80
N ASP A 419 -8.25 32.87 21.93
CA ASP A 419 -8.04 33.71 23.11
C ASP A 419 -6.65 33.38 23.70
N LEU A 420 -5.69 34.27 23.48
CA LEU A 420 -4.27 34.09 23.84
C LEU A 420 -4.00 34.24 25.35
N GLU A 421 -5.02 34.37 26.20
CA GLU A 421 -4.84 34.47 27.66
C GLU A 421 -4.63 33.12 28.38
N ALA A 422 -4.71 31.97 27.69
CA ALA A 422 -4.49 30.66 28.32
C ALA A 422 -3.02 30.20 28.37
N ILE A 423 -2.07 30.98 27.85
CA ILE A 423 -0.63 30.66 27.90
C ILE A 423 0.08 31.82 28.58
N GLY A 424 0.28 31.69 29.90
CA GLY A 424 0.95 32.70 30.71
C GLY A 424 2.37 32.97 30.25
N LEU A 425 2.60 34.16 29.69
CA LEU A 425 3.90 34.80 29.52
C LEU A 425 3.73 36.31 29.77
N GLU A 426 4.41 36.80 30.81
CA GLU A 426 4.40 38.21 31.21
C GLU A 426 5.09 39.12 30.18
N ALA A 427 4.36 40.16 29.78
CA ALA A 427 4.77 41.54 29.50
C ALA A 427 6.09 41.82 28.77
N ILE A 428 5.99 42.32 27.52
CA ILE A 428 6.70 43.54 27.10
C ILE A 428 5.73 44.36 26.23
N GLY A 429 5.28 45.50 26.75
CA GLY A 429 4.30 46.36 26.09
C GLY A 429 4.88 47.18 24.95
N LEU A 430 4.04 47.50 23.96
CA LEU A 430 4.06 48.72 23.14
C LEU A 430 2.71 48.84 22.40
N GLU A 431 2.14 50.04 22.44
CA GLU A 431 0.76 50.38 22.07
C GLU A 431 0.45 50.23 20.57
N ALA A 432 -0.73 49.68 20.28
CA ALA A 432 -1.32 49.65 18.95
C ALA A 432 -2.08 50.95 18.65
N THR A 433 -1.76 51.59 17.53
CA THR A 433 -2.63 52.61 16.92
C THR A 433 -3.42 51.99 15.78
N SER A 434 -4.74 52.05 15.89
CA SER A 434 -5.73 51.49 14.98
C SER A 434 -5.99 52.39 13.75
N ILE A 435 -5.99 51.80 12.55
CA ILE A 435 -6.74 52.26 11.36
C ILE A 435 -7.07 50.97 10.59
N GLY A 436 -8.30 50.53 10.35
CA GLY A 436 -9.49 51.26 9.91
C GLY A 436 -9.82 50.76 8.50
N THR A 437 -10.69 49.74 8.41
CA THR A 437 -11.18 49.13 7.18
C THR A 437 -11.99 50.13 6.34
N ASN A 438 -11.88 50.04 5.01
CA ASN A 438 -12.98 50.30 4.08
C ASN A 438 -12.64 49.73 2.71
N GLY A 439 -13.54 48.88 2.19
CA GLY A 439 -13.50 48.40 0.81
C GLY A 439 -14.07 49.40 -0.19
N VAL A 440 -14.02 49.04 -1.46
CA VAL A 440 -15.03 49.27 -2.51
C VAL A 440 -14.61 48.38 -3.69
N GLY A 441 -15.60 47.85 -4.42
CA GLY A 441 -15.44 46.86 -5.46
C GLY A 441 -15.23 47.40 -6.89
N ILE A 442 -15.43 46.43 -7.79
CA ILE A 442 -15.90 46.44 -9.18
C ILE A 442 -14.94 46.73 -10.35
N ASN A 443 -14.90 45.67 -11.18
CA ASN A 443 -14.93 45.60 -12.65
C ASN A 443 -13.64 45.79 -13.47
N GLY A 444 -13.19 44.65 -14.02
CA GLY A 444 -13.23 44.38 -15.46
C GLY A 444 -12.13 44.97 -16.32
N VAL A 445 -11.47 44.10 -17.10
CA VAL A 445 -11.22 44.20 -18.56
C VAL A 445 -10.23 43.09 -18.96
N GLU A 446 -10.63 42.30 -19.97
CA GLU A 446 -9.81 41.37 -20.75
C GLU A 446 -8.76 42.09 -21.62
N LEU A 447 -7.85 41.29 -22.18
CA LEU A 447 -6.96 41.49 -23.35
C LEU A 447 -5.49 41.44 -22.94
N GLU A 448 -4.55 40.87 -23.68
CA GLU A 448 -4.51 39.89 -24.77
C GLU A 448 -3.00 39.62 -24.93
N ALA A 449 -2.66 38.47 -25.50
CA ALA A 449 -1.29 38.03 -25.74
C ALA A 449 -0.47 38.98 -26.64
N ALA A 450 0.82 39.14 -26.33
CA ALA A 450 1.87 39.37 -27.35
C ALA A 450 3.27 39.10 -26.77
N ASN A 451 3.93 38.08 -27.31
CA ASN A 451 5.39 38.03 -27.44
C ASN A 451 5.76 38.74 -28.75
N PRO A 452 6.90 39.44 -28.87
CA PRO A 452 8.00 38.81 -29.59
C PRO A 452 9.42 39.19 -29.11
N GLU A 453 10.34 38.33 -29.53
CA GLU A 453 11.80 38.32 -29.40
C GLU A 453 12.51 39.62 -29.84
N ALA A 454 13.65 39.92 -29.20
CA ALA A 454 14.88 40.41 -29.88
C ALA A 454 16.13 40.43 -28.96
N GLN A 455 17.07 39.54 -29.26
CA GLN A 455 18.53 39.70 -29.43
C GLN A 455 19.39 40.68 -28.58
N VAL A 456 20.42 40.07 -27.98
CA VAL A 456 21.88 40.39 -28.02
C VAL A 456 22.38 41.75 -27.51
N ALA A 457 23.15 41.73 -26.41
CA ALA A 457 24.45 42.41 -26.34
C ALA A 457 25.30 41.91 -25.16
N SER A 458 26.52 41.52 -25.47
CA SER A 458 27.62 41.20 -24.56
C SER A 458 28.16 42.43 -23.83
N ARG A 459 28.71 42.22 -22.63
CA ARG A 459 29.89 42.97 -22.14
C ARG A 459 30.56 42.27 -20.95
N ASP A 460 31.82 41.93 -21.17
CA ASP A 460 32.81 41.54 -20.18
C ASP A 460 33.07 42.68 -19.17
N GLY A 461 33.52 42.32 -17.95
CA GLY A 461 34.00 43.29 -16.97
C GLY A 461 34.48 42.65 -15.67
N ALA A 462 35.80 42.59 -15.53
CA ALA A 462 36.60 41.91 -14.52
C ALA A 462 36.36 42.25 -13.03
N ALA A 463 36.91 41.34 -12.22
CA ALA A 463 37.01 41.27 -10.77
C ALA A 463 37.52 42.52 -10.04
N ALA A 464 37.08 42.67 -8.78
CA ALA A 464 37.85 43.30 -7.72
C ALA A 464 37.56 42.61 -6.38
N GLU A 465 38.61 42.06 -5.78
CA GLU A 465 38.65 41.57 -4.41
C GLU A 465 38.43 42.72 -3.42
N GLY A 466 37.66 42.47 -2.37
CA GLY A 466 37.47 43.37 -1.25
C GLY A 466 37.02 42.58 -0.02
N ALA A 467 37.99 42.06 0.74
CA ALA A 467 37.74 41.52 2.06
C ALA A 467 37.37 42.65 3.03
N VAL A 468 36.16 42.62 3.57
CA VAL A 468 35.80 43.37 4.79
C VAL A 468 35.01 42.43 5.69
N ALA A 469 35.56 42.17 6.87
CA ALA A 469 34.95 41.35 7.90
C ALA A 469 34.12 42.22 8.87
N VAL A 470 32.97 41.64 9.25
CA VAL A 470 32.16 41.86 10.46
C VAL A 470 31.46 43.23 10.64
N GLY A 471 30.15 43.21 10.40
CA GLY A 471 29.17 44.06 11.08
C GLY A 471 27.95 43.21 11.43
N ALA A 472 27.72 42.99 12.74
CA ALA A 472 26.51 42.36 13.24
C ALA A 472 25.30 43.24 12.93
N GLY A 473 24.52 42.85 11.91
CA GLY A 473 23.31 43.53 11.47
C GLY A 473 22.09 42.65 11.70
N SER A 474 21.15 43.17 12.47
CA SER A 474 19.85 42.62 12.85
C SER A 474 19.16 41.82 11.73
N ARG A 475 18.85 40.53 12.00
CA ARG A 475 17.89 39.75 11.21
C ARG A 475 16.55 40.49 11.21
N SER A 476 16.05 40.82 10.02
CA SER A 476 14.63 41.13 9.83
C SER A 476 13.80 39.91 10.26
N PRO A 477 12.62 40.10 10.86
CA PRO A 477 11.80 38.96 11.27
C PRO A 477 11.48 38.15 10.02
N ALA A 478 11.86 36.88 10.05
CA ALA A 478 11.44 35.91 9.06
C ALA A 478 9.92 36.00 8.95
N THR A 479 9.44 36.23 7.73
CA THR A 479 8.06 35.91 7.37
C THR A 479 7.80 34.48 7.85
N GLU A 480 6.99 34.35 8.90
CA GLU A 480 6.58 33.07 9.45
C GLU A 480 5.95 32.25 8.32
N ILE A 481 6.68 31.24 7.87
CA ILE A 481 6.12 30.17 7.05
C ILE A 481 5.09 29.48 7.94
N PRO A 482 3.82 29.36 7.52
CA PRO A 482 2.81 28.69 8.34
C PRO A 482 3.27 27.26 8.62
N ALA A 483 3.21 26.84 9.89
CA ALA A 483 3.41 25.44 10.25
C ALA A 483 2.51 24.55 9.37
N PRO A 484 3.00 23.38 8.90
CA PRO A 484 2.23 22.55 7.98
C PRO A 484 0.87 22.18 8.61
N LEU A 485 -0.19 22.38 7.83
CA LEU A 485 -1.59 22.26 8.26
C LEU A 485 -2.01 20.83 8.68
N PHE A 486 -1.16 19.80 8.50
CA PHE A 486 -1.38 18.40 8.92
C PHE A 486 -0.04 17.64 9.12
N ASP A 487 -0.08 16.55 9.89
CA ASP A 487 1.09 15.70 10.22
C ASP A 487 1.77 15.13 8.96
N PRO A 488 3.12 15.08 8.93
CA PRO A 488 3.85 14.45 7.84
C PRO A 488 3.50 12.95 7.71
N VAL A 489 3.40 12.49 6.47
CA VAL A 489 3.21 11.08 6.12
C VAL A 489 4.55 10.49 5.68
N PHE A 490 4.83 9.25 6.09
CA PHE A 490 6.11 8.59 5.81
C PHE A 490 5.92 7.29 5.03
N SER A 491 6.97 6.89 4.32
CA SER A 491 7.10 5.57 3.71
C SER A 491 8.56 5.12 3.79
N GLU A 492 8.80 3.82 3.96
CA GLU A 492 10.13 3.24 4.05
C GLU A 492 10.29 2.08 3.08
N ALA A 493 11.30 2.15 2.22
CA ALA A 493 11.69 1.07 1.33
C ALA A 493 13.00 0.45 1.78
N ILE A 494 12.91 -0.70 2.45
CA ILE A 494 14.06 -1.52 2.84
C ILE A 494 14.20 -2.65 1.83
N PRO A 495 15.29 -2.68 1.04
CA PRO A 495 15.49 -3.71 0.03
C PRO A 495 15.41 -5.12 0.65
N PRO A 496 14.63 -6.05 0.06
CA PRO A 496 14.63 -7.43 0.52
C PRO A 496 16.01 -8.07 0.34
N GLN A 497 16.52 -8.74 1.37
CA GLN A 497 17.90 -9.23 1.38
C GLN A 497 18.16 -10.29 0.29
N ASN A 498 17.15 -11.09 -0.05
CA ASN A 498 17.18 -12.03 -1.16
C ASN A 498 17.40 -11.31 -2.51
N VAL A 499 16.76 -10.16 -2.72
CA VAL A 499 16.94 -9.35 -3.93
C VAL A 499 18.34 -8.77 -3.99
N VAL A 500 18.83 -8.23 -2.87
CA VAL A 500 20.19 -7.66 -2.79
C VAL A 500 21.24 -8.73 -3.06
N ASN A 501 21.09 -9.93 -2.49
CA ASN A 501 22.03 -11.05 -2.71
C ASN A 501 22.05 -11.48 -4.19
N LEU A 502 20.87 -11.56 -4.82
CA LEU A 502 20.73 -11.89 -6.23
C LEU A 502 21.39 -10.87 -7.14
N LEU A 503 21.19 -9.58 -6.87
CA LEU A 503 21.87 -8.51 -7.59
C LEU A 503 23.39 -8.58 -7.40
N ARG A 504 23.87 -8.90 -6.19
CA ARG A 504 25.31 -9.00 -5.90
C ARG A 504 25.96 -10.12 -6.70
N LYS A 505 25.24 -11.24 -6.87
CA LYS A 505 25.72 -12.40 -7.63
C LYS A 505 25.68 -12.16 -9.14
N ARG A 506 24.63 -11.53 -9.66
CA ARG A 506 24.40 -11.42 -11.11
C ARG A 506 24.91 -10.12 -11.73
N GLN A 507 24.75 -8.99 -11.05
CA GLN A 507 25.11 -7.65 -11.54
C GLN A 507 25.59 -6.74 -10.39
N PRO A 508 26.75 -7.02 -9.77
CA PRO A 508 27.25 -6.28 -8.60
C PRO A 508 27.46 -4.78 -8.86
N GLN A 509 27.70 -4.39 -10.11
CA GLN A 509 27.84 -2.97 -10.50
C GLN A 509 26.53 -2.19 -10.25
N LEU A 510 25.37 -2.78 -10.56
CA LEU A 510 24.07 -2.12 -10.34
C LEU A 510 23.81 -1.79 -8.87
N ILE A 511 24.31 -2.59 -7.93
CA ILE A 511 24.17 -2.29 -6.50
C ILE A 511 24.80 -0.94 -6.17
N HIS A 512 26.01 -0.69 -6.68
CA HIS A 512 26.75 0.53 -6.44
C HIS A 512 26.14 1.70 -7.21
N ASP A 513 25.87 1.49 -8.51
CA ASP A 513 25.41 2.56 -9.42
C ASP A 513 24.00 3.05 -9.08
N ARG A 514 23.15 2.20 -8.50
CA ARG A 514 21.74 2.49 -8.22
C ARG A 514 21.39 2.40 -6.73
N ALA A 515 22.38 2.23 -5.85
CA ALA A 515 22.17 2.10 -4.41
C ALA A 515 21.08 1.06 -4.07
N CYS A 516 21.10 -0.10 -4.74
CA CYS A 516 20.05 -1.12 -4.61
C CYS A 516 20.08 -1.82 -3.24
N ASP A 517 21.17 -1.72 -2.51
CA ASP A 517 21.32 -2.24 -1.14
C ASP A 517 21.04 -1.19 -0.06
N GLN A 518 20.77 0.06 -0.46
CA GLN A 518 20.51 1.15 0.47
C GLN A 518 19.01 1.29 0.77
N PRO A 519 18.66 1.59 2.03
CA PRO A 519 17.29 1.94 2.38
C PRO A 519 16.90 3.27 1.75
N ARG A 520 15.59 3.43 1.51
CA ARG A 520 14.99 4.70 1.09
C ARG A 520 13.91 5.09 2.06
N ARG A 521 13.83 6.36 2.41
CA ARG A 521 12.74 6.91 3.22
C ARG A 521 12.15 8.10 2.50
N ALA A 522 10.84 8.21 2.54
CA ALA A 522 10.13 9.34 1.98
C ALA A 522 9.24 9.99 3.03
N VAL A 523 9.12 11.31 2.93
CA VAL A 523 8.19 12.12 3.73
C VAL A 523 7.36 13.00 2.80
N TRP A 524 6.08 13.13 3.11
CA TRP A 524 5.15 14.04 2.45
C TRP A 524 4.67 15.08 3.45
N ALA A 525 4.74 16.36 3.08
CA ALA A 525 4.06 17.44 3.77
C ALA A 525 3.55 18.47 2.75
N GLY A 526 2.25 18.78 2.81
CA GLY A 526 1.60 19.56 1.76
C GLY A 526 1.72 18.87 0.39
N SER A 527 2.08 19.64 -0.64
CA SER A 527 2.29 19.12 -2.01
C SER A 527 3.68 18.50 -2.24
N HIS A 528 4.58 18.54 -1.25
CA HIS A 528 5.96 18.15 -1.46
C HIS A 528 6.26 16.76 -0.90
N LYS A 529 7.10 16.03 -1.62
CA LYS A 529 7.67 14.76 -1.23
C LYS A 529 9.19 14.85 -1.27
N LEU A 530 9.84 14.52 -0.17
CA LEU A 530 11.30 14.33 -0.11
C LEU A 530 11.61 12.84 -0.01
N ILE A 531 12.53 12.35 -0.85
CA ILE A 531 13.10 11.00 -0.77
C ILE A 531 14.56 11.13 -0.35
N GLU A 532 14.93 10.39 0.69
CA GLU A 532 16.31 10.17 1.12
C GLU A 532 16.71 8.73 0.80
N THR A 533 17.77 8.53 0.02
CA THR A 533 18.40 7.21 -0.20
C THR A 533 19.76 7.15 0.48
N GLY A 534 20.01 6.06 1.20
CA GLY A 534 21.24 5.85 1.95
C GLY A 534 21.00 5.69 3.45
N ASN A 535 22.05 5.32 4.18
CA ASN A 535 22.06 5.27 5.65
C ASN A 535 23.13 6.24 6.19
N ALA A 536 22.87 6.86 7.34
CA ALA A 536 23.81 7.68 8.10
C ALA A 536 25.20 7.02 8.26
N ALA A 537 25.24 5.69 8.40
CA ALA A 537 26.48 4.90 8.51
C ALA A 537 27.41 5.01 7.27
N THR A 538 26.88 5.31 6.08
CA THR A 538 27.67 5.41 4.84
C THR A 538 28.22 6.81 4.57
N GLY A 539 27.75 7.83 5.31
CA GLY A 539 28.14 9.23 5.12
C GLY A 539 27.68 9.88 3.80
N ILE A 540 27.09 9.13 2.87
CA ILE A 540 26.59 9.61 1.59
C ILE A 540 25.07 9.41 1.56
N LYS A 541 24.33 10.52 1.45
CA LYS A 541 22.88 10.55 1.29
C LYS A 541 22.54 11.24 -0.02
N THR A 542 21.65 10.65 -0.80
CA THR A 542 21.08 11.33 -1.98
C THR A 542 19.67 11.78 -1.66
N LEU A 543 19.40 13.06 -1.89
CA LEU A 543 18.09 13.67 -1.69
C LEU A 543 17.44 13.96 -3.04
N GLU A 544 16.14 13.71 -3.11
CA GLU A 544 15.27 14.04 -4.24
C GLU A 544 14.00 14.70 -3.72
N LEU A 545 13.65 15.87 -4.24
CA LEU A 545 12.45 16.62 -3.85
C LEU A 545 11.51 16.73 -5.05
N TYR A 546 10.23 16.47 -4.84
CA TYR A 546 9.19 16.53 -5.87
C TYR A 546 7.96 17.29 -5.39
N ASP A 547 7.30 18.04 -6.27
CA ASP A 547 5.93 18.52 -6.05
C ASP A 547 4.96 17.51 -6.66
N ILE A 548 4.29 16.73 -5.81
CA ILE A 548 3.46 15.59 -6.22
C ILE A 548 2.08 15.99 -6.76
N HIS A 549 1.66 17.24 -6.59
CA HIS A 549 0.38 17.71 -7.12
C HIS A 549 0.52 18.15 -8.58
N SER A 550 1.60 18.85 -8.89
CA SER A 550 1.90 19.34 -10.25
C SER A 550 2.71 18.34 -11.09
N ASP A 551 3.55 17.52 -10.46
CA ASP A 551 4.35 16.47 -11.08
C ASP A 551 4.17 15.12 -10.36
N PRO A 552 3.00 14.48 -10.49
CA PRO A 552 2.73 13.19 -9.86
C PRO A 552 3.65 12.05 -10.35
N THR A 553 4.31 12.25 -11.50
CA THR A 553 5.28 11.30 -12.09
C THR A 553 6.71 11.49 -11.59
N GLU A 554 6.94 12.46 -10.71
CA GLU A 554 8.23 12.75 -10.08
C GLU A 554 9.36 12.90 -11.11
N SER A 555 9.06 13.57 -12.21
CA SER A 555 9.95 13.75 -13.37
C SER A 555 10.98 14.87 -13.18
N LEU A 556 10.67 15.89 -12.37
CA LEU A 556 11.53 17.02 -12.10
C LEU A 556 11.98 17.05 -10.64
N ASN A 557 13.26 16.77 -10.40
CA ASN A 557 13.85 16.89 -9.07
C ASN A 557 14.11 18.37 -8.71
N LEU A 558 13.39 18.86 -7.71
CA LEU A 558 13.38 20.24 -7.24
C LEU A 558 14.40 20.51 -6.12
N ARG A 559 15.23 19.54 -5.70
CA ARG A 559 16.08 19.69 -4.51
C ARG A 559 16.99 20.93 -4.55
N ASP A 560 17.52 21.24 -5.74
CA ASP A 560 18.46 22.34 -5.96
C ASP A 560 17.73 23.66 -6.25
N ILE A 561 16.40 23.59 -6.43
CA ILE A 561 15.51 24.73 -6.71
C ILE A 561 14.85 25.23 -5.42
N LEU A 562 14.46 24.30 -4.52
CA LEU A 562 13.75 24.59 -3.27
C LEU A 562 14.49 24.05 -2.04
N PRO A 563 15.69 24.56 -1.71
CA PRO A 563 16.51 24.02 -0.62
C PRO A 563 15.87 24.16 0.77
N GLU A 564 15.09 25.20 1.02
CA GLU A 564 14.39 25.40 2.30
C GLU A 564 13.36 24.28 2.55
N ASN A 565 12.64 23.84 1.52
CA ASN A 565 11.70 22.72 1.62
C ASN A 565 12.44 21.40 1.90
N VAL A 566 13.65 21.23 1.34
CA VAL A 566 14.50 20.08 1.62
C VAL A 566 14.88 20.05 3.10
N GLU A 567 15.34 21.17 3.66
CA GLU A 567 15.73 21.25 5.08
C GLU A 567 14.56 20.88 6.01
N VAL A 568 13.38 21.50 5.81
CA VAL A 568 12.19 21.24 6.64
C VAL A 568 11.75 19.77 6.57
N LEU A 569 11.71 19.20 5.37
CA LEU A 569 11.32 17.80 5.20
C LEU A 569 12.38 16.82 5.71
N GLN A 570 13.67 17.18 5.61
CA GLN A 570 14.74 16.37 6.17
C GLN A 570 14.68 16.36 7.71
N ASP A 571 14.38 17.50 8.34
CA ASP A 571 14.14 17.57 9.79
C ASP A 571 12.95 16.68 10.21
N CYS A 572 11.89 16.62 9.39
CA CYS A 572 10.78 15.68 9.61
C CYS A 572 11.25 14.22 9.56
N LEU A 573 12.10 13.84 8.60
CA LEU A 573 12.67 12.49 8.51
C LEU A 573 13.60 12.16 9.68
N LEU A 574 14.37 13.13 10.16
CA LEU A 574 15.23 12.97 11.34
C LEU A 574 14.40 12.74 12.60
N GLY A 575 13.33 13.51 12.79
CA GLY A 575 12.39 13.34 13.90
C GLY A 575 11.60 12.02 13.86
N PHE A 576 11.37 11.47 12.66
CA PHE A 576 10.74 10.16 12.47
C PHE A 576 11.65 8.97 12.80
N SER A 577 12.98 9.16 12.74
CA SER A 577 13.94 8.06 12.81
C SER A 577 14.08 7.47 14.23
N SER A 578 13.46 6.31 14.48
CA SER A 578 13.97 5.33 15.45
C SER A 578 15.16 4.58 14.82
N PRO A 579 16.28 4.34 15.54
CA PRO A 579 17.49 3.81 14.92
C PRO A 579 17.28 2.35 14.50
N TYR A 580 17.39 2.09 13.19
CA TYR A 580 17.70 0.74 12.71
C TYR A 580 19.01 0.33 13.41
N PRO A 581 19.14 -0.90 13.94
CA PRO A 581 20.43 -1.36 14.44
C PRO A 581 21.45 -1.23 13.31
N GLU A 582 22.48 -0.41 13.55
CA GLU A 582 23.53 -0.12 12.58
C GLU A 582 24.15 -1.44 12.11
N SER A 583 24.07 -1.73 10.82
CA SER A 583 24.86 -2.81 10.23
C SER A 583 26.30 -2.33 10.11
N SER A 584 27.22 -2.95 10.86
CA SER A 584 28.66 -2.67 10.79
C SER A 584 29.20 -2.79 9.36
N PRO A 585 30.12 -1.92 8.93
CA PRO A 585 30.68 -1.88 7.57
C PRO A 585 31.55 -3.10 7.20
N ASP A 586 31.79 -4.03 8.13
CA ASP A 586 32.64 -5.20 7.93
C ASP A 586 31.86 -6.51 7.65
N GLY A 587 30.52 -6.45 7.58
CA GLY A 587 29.70 -7.65 7.38
C GLY A 587 29.82 -8.68 8.51
N SER A 588 30.43 -8.32 9.65
CA SER A 588 30.40 -9.15 10.83
C SER A 588 29.06 -8.95 11.53
N ALA A 589 28.26 -10.02 11.58
CA ALA A 589 27.03 -10.05 12.35
C ALA A 589 27.37 -9.67 13.81
N GLY A 590 26.80 -8.56 14.29
CA GLY A 590 26.92 -8.11 15.66
C GLY A 590 26.71 -9.28 16.64
N THR A 591 27.63 -9.38 17.59
CA THR A 591 27.72 -10.45 18.58
C THR A 591 26.43 -10.55 19.42
N LEU A 592 25.80 -11.73 19.32
CA LEU A 592 24.86 -12.40 20.25
C LEU A 592 23.97 -11.52 21.14
N GLY A 593 22.73 -11.31 20.69
CA GLY A 593 21.61 -10.85 21.52
C GLY A 593 20.26 -10.88 20.77
N ASP A 594 20.18 -10.22 19.60
CA ASP A 594 18.95 -10.06 18.83
C ASP A 594 19.17 -10.38 17.34
N ARG A 595 19.21 -11.67 16.98
CA ARG A 595 18.86 -12.03 15.60
C ARG A 595 17.34 -11.89 15.51
N PRO A 596 16.77 -11.14 14.55
CA PRO A 596 15.32 -11.13 14.35
C PRO A 596 14.85 -12.57 14.23
N SER A 597 13.84 -12.93 15.02
CA SER A 597 13.29 -14.28 15.04
C SER A 597 12.82 -14.63 13.63
N ARG A 598 13.38 -15.68 13.04
CA ARG A 598 12.89 -16.23 11.76
C ARG A 598 11.53 -16.86 12.00
N ALA A 599 10.59 -16.62 11.09
CA ALA A 599 9.26 -17.22 11.14
C ALA A 599 9.34 -18.75 11.35
N PRO A 600 8.64 -19.32 12.36
CA PRO A 600 8.60 -20.77 12.55
C PRO A 600 8.04 -21.47 11.30
N GLY A 601 8.78 -22.44 10.77
CA GLY A 601 8.42 -23.11 9.51
C GLY A 601 8.78 -22.32 8.26
N PHE A 602 9.46 -21.17 8.36
CA PHE A 602 10.05 -20.51 7.20
C PHE A 602 11.02 -21.43 6.48
N ASP A 603 11.84 -22.18 7.22
CA ASP A 603 12.81 -23.14 6.68
C ASP A 603 12.16 -24.47 6.22
N ASP A 604 10.82 -24.58 6.27
CA ASP A 604 10.11 -25.72 5.70
C ASP A 604 10.42 -25.82 4.20
N PRO A 605 10.91 -26.97 3.68
CA PRO A 605 11.31 -27.11 2.29
C PRO A 605 10.20 -26.76 1.29
N GLU A 606 8.93 -27.03 1.62
CA GLU A 606 7.79 -26.70 0.77
C GLU A 606 7.49 -25.20 0.78
N VAL A 607 7.59 -24.54 1.95
CA VAL A 607 7.47 -23.07 2.05
C VAL A 607 8.62 -22.38 1.33
N GLN A 608 9.86 -22.82 1.57
CA GLN A 608 11.06 -22.34 0.87
C GLN A 608 10.95 -22.52 -0.64
N GLN A 609 10.47 -23.68 -1.11
CA GLN A 609 10.29 -23.93 -2.54
C GLN A 609 9.22 -23.01 -3.13
N ARG A 610 8.08 -22.83 -2.45
CA ARG A 610 7.05 -21.88 -2.88
C ARG A 610 7.62 -20.46 -2.96
N LEU A 611 8.40 -20.03 -1.97
CA LEU A 611 9.03 -18.72 -1.98
C LEU A 611 10.05 -18.57 -3.11
N ARG A 612 10.83 -19.61 -3.43
CA ARG A 612 11.69 -19.64 -4.63
C ARG A 612 10.88 -19.57 -5.92
N ASP A 613 9.81 -20.36 -6.04
CA ASP A 613 8.93 -20.38 -7.22
C ASP A 613 8.24 -19.02 -7.45
N LEU A 614 8.06 -18.25 -6.37
CA LEU A 614 7.51 -16.89 -6.38
C LEU A 614 8.58 -15.80 -6.55
N GLY A 615 9.87 -16.14 -6.63
CA GLY A 615 10.98 -15.20 -6.77
C GLY A 615 11.45 -14.53 -5.47
N TYR A 616 10.95 -14.95 -4.31
CA TYR A 616 11.24 -14.36 -3.00
C TYR A 616 12.45 -14.97 -2.29
N LEU A 617 13.02 -16.06 -2.77
CA LEU A 617 14.25 -16.64 -2.24
C LEU A 617 15.18 -17.09 -3.37
N GLU A 618 16.48 -16.99 -3.09
CA GLU A 618 17.51 -17.63 -3.91
C GLU A 618 17.70 -19.10 -3.48
N GLU A 619 18.49 -19.81 -4.29
CA GLU A 619 19.11 -21.10 -3.93
C GLU A 619 20.34 -20.93 -3.05
#